data_AF-A0A0L7LBI0-F1
#
_entry.id   AF-A0A0L7LBI0-F1
#
_cell.length_a   1.000
_cell.length_b   1.000
_cell.length_c   1.000
_cell.angle_alpha   90.00
_cell.angle_beta   90.00
_cell.angle_gamma   90.00
#
_symmetry.space_group_name_H-M   'P 1'
#
loop_
_entity.id
_entity.type
_entity.pdbx_description
1 polymer ?
#
loop_
_entity_poly.entity_id
_entity_poly.type
_entity_poly.pdbx_seq_one_letter_code
_entity_poly.pdbx_strand_id
1 'polypeptide(L)'
;MQPKIQQQFSDLKRELKTVSEDEWSAIPEVGDARNRKQRNPRAEKFTPLPDSVLSRNLGGESSASLDPGSGLASMMPGVMTPGMLTPSGDLDLRKIGQARNTLMTVKLSQVSDSVTGQTVVDPKGYLTDLQSMIPTYGGDINDIKKARLLLKSAKRRVYRKALEHIPNSVRLWKAAVELENPEDARILLSRAVECCPTSVELWLALARLETSSCNNLVMILGNTHMVEKIIDRAITSLSANGVEINREHWFKEAMESEKSGGVATCQVQ
;
A
#
# COMPACT_ATOMS: atom_id res chain seq x y z
N MET A 1 -0.97 -42.25 51.78
CA MET A 1 -0.30 -43.08 50.76
C MET A 1 -1.18 -43.07 49.53
N GLN A 2 -0.70 -42.54 48.39
CA GLN A 2 -1.50 -42.59 47.16
C GLN A 2 -1.62 -44.06 46.69
N PRO A 3 -2.82 -44.53 46.32
CA PRO A 3 -3.00 -45.90 45.84
C PRO A 3 -2.20 -46.11 44.55
N LYS A 4 -1.71 -47.33 44.34
CA LYS A 4 -1.01 -47.68 43.10
C LYS A 4 -1.98 -47.56 41.92
N ILE A 5 -1.49 -47.24 40.73
CA ILE A 5 -2.33 -47.06 39.53
C ILE A 5 -3.25 -48.27 39.28
N GLN A 6 -2.77 -49.49 39.56
CA GLN A 6 -3.52 -50.73 39.43
C GLN A 6 -4.73 -50.82 40.38
N GLN A 7 -4.65 -50.18 41.55
CA GLN A 7 -5.75 -50.09 42.52
C GLN A 7 -6.76 -49.00 42.12
N GLN A 8 -6.36 -48.01 41.32
CA GLN A 8 -7.26 -46.98 40.79
C GLN A 8 -8.13 -47.54 39.64
N PHE A 9 -7.59 -48.48 38.86
CA PHE A 9 -8.28 -49.10 37.72
C PHE A 9 -8.82 -50.51 38.03
N SER A 10 -8.78 -50.97 39.29
CA SER A 10 -9.22 -52.33 39.64
C SER A 10 -10.71 -52.55 39.39
N ASP A 11 -11.53 -51.53 39.60
CA ASP A 11 -12.97 -51.60 39.37
C ASP A 11 -13.30 -51.63 37.88
N LEU A 12 -12.67 -50.75 37.09
CA LEU A 12 -12.79 -50.74 35.63
C LEU A 12 -12.30 -52.05 35.00
N LYS A 13 -11.23 -52.66 35.54
CA LYS A 13 -10.76 -53.97 35.09
C LYS A 13 -11.73 -55.10 35.43
N ARG A 14 -12.47 -55.00 36.54
CA ARG A 14 -13.51 -55.96 36.91
C ARG A 14 -14.73 -55.83 35.99
N GLU A 15 -15.10 -54.61 35.63
CA GLU A 15 -16.16 -54.30 34.66
C GLU A 15 -15.80 -54.76 33.25
N LEU A 16 -14.54 -54.69 32.85
CA LEU A 16 -14.06 -55.17 31.55
C LEU A 16 -14.23 -56.70 31.35
N LYS A 17 -14.42 -57.47 32.43
CA LYS A 17 -14.71 -58.90 32.36
C LYS A 17 -16.12 -59.19 31.80
N THR A 18 -17.04 -58.24 31.87
CA THR A 18 -18.42 -58.46 31.39
C THR A 18 -18.59 -58.27 29.89
N VAL A 19 -17.58 -57.70 29.22
CA VAL A 19 -17.53 -57.54 27.76
C VAL A 19 -17.35 -58.91 27.10
N SER A 20 -18.24 -59.26 26.17
CA SER A 20 -18.24 -60.58 25.52
C SER A 20 -17.08 -60.73 24.54
N GLU A 21 -16.67 -61.96 24.26
CA GLU A 21 -15.56 -62.22 23.32
C GLU A 21 -15.88 -61.74 21.90
N ASP A 22 -17.16 -61.69 21.53
CA ASP A 22 -17.62 -61.10 20.28
C ASP A 22 -17.42 -59.57 20.25
N GLU A 23 -17.71 -58.85 21.34
CA GLU A 23 -17.43 -57.43 21.48
C GLU A 23 -15.92 -57.14 21.48
N TRP A 24 -15.12 -58.04 22.06
CA TRP A 24 -13.66 -57.99 21.99
C TRP A 24 -13.13 -58.15 20.56
N SER A 25 -13.75 -59.02 19.76
CA SER A 25 -13.40 -59.21 18.35
C SER A 25 -13.84 -58.04 17.46
N ALA A 26 -14.84 -57.28 17.91
CA ALA A 26 -15.42 -56.14 17.20
C ALA A 26 -14.78 -54.79 17.56
N ILE A 27 -13.78 -54.74 18.47
CA ILE A 27 -13.04 -53.51 18.74
C ILE A 27 -12.32 -53.11 17.45
N PRO A 28 -12.62 -51.93 16.87
CA PRO A 28 -11.91 -51.49 15.68
C PRO A 28 -10.44 -51.24 16.02
N GLU A 29 -9.53 -51.72 15.19
CA GLU A 29 -8.12 -51.32 15.29
C GLU A 29 -8.03 -49.80 15.16
N VAL A 30 -7.04 -49.18 15.80
CA VAL A 30 -6.87 -47.72 15.75
C VAL A 30 -6.62 -47.31 14.30
N GLY A 31 -7.69 -46.87 13.64
CA GLY A 31 -7.74 -46.38 12.27
C GLY A 31 -6.85 -45.16 12.10
N ASP A 32 -5.58 -45.47 11.91
CA ASP A 32 -4.50 -44.65 11.40
C ASP A 32 -4.13 -43.37 12.17
N ALA A 33 -3.35 -43.54 13.24
CA ALA A 33 -2.55 -42.45 13.83
C ALA A 33 -1.37 -42.01 12.94
N ARG A 34 -1.16 -42.60 11.76
CA ARG A 34 -0.07 -42.30 10.81
C ARG A 34 -0.55 -42.24 9.35
N ASN A 35 -1.74 -41.71 9.09
CA ASN A 35 -2.28 -41.57 7.74
C ASN A 35 -1.67 -40.37 6.98
N ARG A 36 -0.39 -40.08 7.23
CA ARG A 36 0.34 -38.97 6.60
C ARG A 36 0.78 -39.30 5.19
N LYS A 37 1.06 -40.58 4.90
CA LYS A 37 1.62 -41.03 3.61
C LYS A 37 0.57 -41.47 2.59
N GLN A 38 -0.66 -41.79 3.01
CA GLN A 38 -1.76 -42.16 2.10
C GLN A 38 -2.74 -41.01 1.81
N ARG A 39 -2.52 -39.80 2.36
CA ARG A 39 -3.13 -38.59 1.78
C ARG A 39 -2.48 -38.34 0.43
N ASN A 40 -3.06 -38.92 -0.60
CA ASN A 40 -2.89 -38.51 -1.97
C ASN A 40 -3.03 -36.97 -2.00
N PRO A 41 -2.07 -36.18 -2.52
CA PRO A 41 -2.32 -34.77 -2.79
C PRO A 41 -3.41 -34.76 -3.85
N ARG A 42 -4.66 -34.60 -3.39
CA ARG A 42 -5.81 -34.44 -4.25
C ARG A 42 -5.47 -33.22 -5.11
N ALA A 43 -5.17 -33.45 -6.39
CA ALA A 43 -4.94 -32.34 -7.30
C ALA A 43 -6.13 -31.40 -7.15
N GLU A 44 -5.87 -30.17 -6.75
CA GLU A 44 -6.85 -29.10 -6.58
C GLU A 44 -7.60 -28.96 -7.90
N LYS A 45 -8.73 -29.67 -8.00
CA LYS A 45 -9.60 -29.61 -9.16
C LYS A 45 -10.42 -28.37 -8.95
N PHE A 46 -9.89 -27.23 -9.40
CA PHE A 46 -10.58 -25.96 -9.41
C PHE A 46 -11.81 -26.09 -10.31
N THR A 47 -12.94 -26.42 -9.69
CA THR A 47 -14.24 -26.22 -10.32
C THR A 47 -14.54 -24.73 -10.20
N PRO A 48 -14.93 -24.05 -11.29
CA PRO A 48 -15.42 -22.69 -11.18
C PRO A 48 -16.57 -22.69 -10.18
N LEU A 49 -16.48 -21.80 -9.19
CA LEU A 49 -17.52 -21.65 -8.18
C LEU A 49 -18.82 -21.25 -8.88
N PRO A 50 -19.97 -21.88 -8.55
CA PRO A 50 -21.25 -21.43 -9.09
C PRO A 50 -21.59 -20.04 -8.54
N ASP A 51 -22.13 -19.17 -9.40
CA ASP A 51 -22.40 -17.75 -9.09
C ASP A 51 -23.34 -17.54 -7.88
N SER A 52 -24.12 -18.55 -7.51
CA SER A 52 -24.96 -18.56 -6.31
C SER A 52 -24.16 -18.47 -4.99
N VAL A 53 -22.87 -18.86 -4.99
CA VAL A 53 -21.97 -18.69 -3.83
C VAL A 53 -21.46 -17.25 -3.73
N LEU A 54 -21.19 -16.59 -4.86
CA LEU A 54 -20.81 -15.17 -4.90
C LEU A 54 -21.99 -14.27 -4.52
N SER A 55 -23.21 -14.65 -4.91
CA SER A 55 -24.44 -13.91 -4.63
C SER A 55 -24.76 -13.82 -3.14
N ARG A 56 -24.38 -14.84 -2.34
CA ARG A 56 -24.67 -14.89 -0.90
C ARG A 56 -23.78 -13.97 -0.06
N ASN A 57 -22.68 -13.48 -0.63
CA ASN A 57 -21.74 -12.60 0.06
C ASN A 57 -21.58 -11.23 -0.62
N LEU A 58 -22.07 -11.03 -1.86
CA LEU A 58 -22.11 -9.72 -2.51
C LEU A 58 -23.39 -8.92 -2.25
N GLY A 59 -24.45 -9.55 -1.73
CA GLY A 59 -25.55 -8.83 -1.08
C GLY A 59 -25.20 -8.67 0.39
N GLY A 60 -24.72 -7.49 0.78
CA GLY A 60 -24.30 -7.13 2.14
C GLY A 60 -25.42 -7.15 3.19
N GLU A 61 -26.13 -8.26 3.30
CA GLU A 61 -27.14 -8.54 4.30
C GLU A 61 -26.71 -9.78 5.09
N SER A 62 -25.72 -9.60 5.95
CA SER A 62 -25.78 -10.21 7.29
C SER A 62 -26.88 -9.50 8.09
N SER A 63 -28.12 -9.53 7.57
CA SER A 63 -29.32 -9.17 8.31
C SER A 63 -29.65 -10.34 9.21
N ALA A 64 -28.97 -10.43 10.35
CA ALA A 64 -29.68 -10.82 11.56
C ALA A 64 -30.64 -9.65 11.88
N SER A 65 -31.73 -9.52 11.11
CA SER A 65 -32.84 -8.65 11.46
C SER A 65 -33.50 -9.29 12.69
N LEU A 66 -32.98 -8.91 13.86
CA LEU A 66 -33.67 -9.09 15.12
C LEU A 66 -34.90 -8.19 15.05
N ASP A 67 -36.06 -8.81 14.86
CA ASP A 67 -37.36 -8.14 14.98
C ASP A 67 -37.50 -7.57 16.40
N PRO A 68 -37.63 -6.25 16.60
CA PRO A 68 -37.84 -5.65 17.91
C PRO A 68 -39.21 -5.97 18.52
N GLY A 69 -40.13 -6.61 17.77
CA GLY A 69 -41.49 -6.91 18.20
C GLY A 69 -41.70 -8.29 18.84
N SER A 70 -40.74 -9.21 18.72
CA SER A 70 -40.98 -10.60 19.12
C SER A 70 -40.62 -10.88 20.58
N GLY A 71 -41.60 -10.67 21.47
CA GLY A 71 -41.83 -11.56 22.61
C GLY A 71 -41.32 -11.09 23.96
N LEU A 72 -41.74 -9.90 24.42
CA LEU A 72 -41.65 -9.49 25.83
C LEU A 72 -43.01 -9.71 26.51
N ALA A 73 -43.47 -10.95 26.56
CA ALA A 73 -44.63 -11.34 27.34
C ALA A 73 -44.18 -11.80 28.74
N SER A 74 -44.32 -10.88 29.69
CA SER A 74 -44.65 -11.12 31.10
C SER A 74 -43.81 -12.12 31.90
N MET A 75 -42.86 -11.59 32.67
CA MET A 75 -42.57 -12.15 34.00
C MET A 75 -42.77 -11.04 35.04
N MET A 76 -44.02 -10.90 35.49
CA MET A 76 -44.36 -10.06 36.65
C MET A 76 -43.79 -10.70 37.93
N PRO A 77 -43.17 -9.92 38.83
CA PRO A 77 -42.68 -10.42 40.10
C PRO A 77 -43.79 -10.31 41.16
N GLY A 78 -44.30 -11.45 41.64
CA GLY A 78 -45.11 -11.46 42.86
C GLY A 78 -46.26 -12.46 42.88
N VAL A 79 -45.98 -13.77 42.90
CA VAL A 79 -46.81 -14.76 43.61
C VAL A 79 -45.86 -15.82 44.15
N MET A 80 -45.92 -16.04 45.45
CA MET A 80 -45.07 -16.99 46.17
C MET A 80 -45.56 -18.42 45.86
N THR A 81 -44.70 -19.23 45.23
CA THR A 81 -44.99 -20.65 45.00
C THR A 81 -43.81 -21.48 45.53
N PRO A 82 -43.99 -22.32 46.55
CA PRO A 82 -42.93 -23.20 47.05
C PRO A 82 -42.64 -24.32 46.05
N GLY A 83 -41.48 -24.26 45.40
CA GLY A 83 -41.07 -25.27 44.43
C GLY A 83 -39.90 -24.78 43.60
N MET A 84 -38.69 -25.04 44.07
CA MET A 84 -37.45 -24.82 43.33
C MET A 84 -37.43 -25.76 42.11
N LEU A 85 -38.04 -25.34 41.00
CA LEU A 85 -37.75 -25.91 39.70
C LEU A 85 -36.40 -25.32 39.26
N THR A 86 -35.35 -26.11 39.44
CA THR A 86 -34.15 -26.01 38.61
C THR A 86 -34.59 -25.89 37.15
N PRO A 87 -34.19 -24.85 36.38
CA PRO A 87 -34.52 -24.81 34.97
C PRO A 87 -33.76 -25.94 34.27
N SER A 88 -34.44 -27.04 33.99
CA SER A 88 -33.96 -28.15 33.14
C SER A 88 -34.04 -27.79 31.65
N GLY A 89 -33.59 -26.59 31.30
CA GLY A 89 -33.48 -26.13 29.92
C GLY A 89 -32.09 -25.56 29.73
N ASP A 90 -31.36 -26.10 28.76
CA ASP A 90 -29.99 -25.72 28.40
C ASP A 90 -29.84 -24.18 28.35
N LEU A 91 -29.16 -23.62 29.35
CA LEU A 91 -28.97 -22.18 29.49
C LEU A 91 -27.94 -21.71 28.46
N ASP A 92 -28.43 -21.18 27.34
CA ASP A 92 -27.57 -20.69 26.26
C ASP A 92 -26.87 -19.38 26.65
N LEU A 93 -25.69 -19.52 27.25
CA LEU A 93 -24.82 -18.42 27.70
C LEU A 93 -24.48 -17.43 26.57
N ARG A 94 -24.60 -17.84 25.29
CA ARG A 94 -24.39 -16.95 24.14
C ARG A 94 -25.47 -15.89 24.03
N LYS A 95 -26.73 -16.24 24.27
CA LYS A 95 -27.86 -15.29 24.23
C LYS A 95 -27.76 -14.26 25.34
N ILE A 96 -27.36 -14.69 26.53
CA ILE A 96 -27.09 -13.79 27.66
C ILE A 96 -25.93 -12.83 27.33
N GLY A 97 -24.85 -13.35 26.72
CA GLY A 97 -23.72 -12.53 26.26
C GLY A 97 -24.12 -11.51 25.18
N GLN A 98 -24.91 -11.94 24.19
CA GLN A 98 -25.43 -11.07 23.13
C GLN A 98 -26.33 -9.97 23.67
N ALA A 99 -27.28 -10.30 24.56
CA ALA A 99 -28.18 -9.33 25.18
C ALA A 99 -27.42 -8.28 26.01
N ARG A 100 -26.35 -8.68 26.70
CA ARG A 100 -25.48 -7.73 27.41
C ARG A 100 -24.73 -6.82 26.43
N ASN A 101 -24.28 -7.36 25.30
CA ASN A 101 -23.52 -6.61 24.29
C ASN A 101 -24.40 -5.58 23.55
N THR A 102 -25.67 -5.91 23.28
CA THR A 102 -26.63 -4.94 22.72
C THR A 102 -26.94 -3.83 23.73
N LEU A 103 -27.11 -4.17 25.01
CA LEU A 103 -27.30 -3.15 26.05
C LEU A 103 -26.10 -2.21 26.17
N MET A 104 -24.88 -2.75 26.08
CA MET A 104 -23.65 -1.95 26.01
C MET A 104 -23.66 -1.03 24.79
N THR A 105 -24.08 -1.53 23.63
CA THR A 105 -24.20 -0.74 22.40
C THR A 105 -25.20 0.42 22.57
N VAL A 106 -26.35 0.17 23.20
CA VAL A 106 -27.36 1.22 23.48
C VAL A 106 -26.84 2.27 24.46
N LYS A 107 -26.08 1.85 25.48
CA LYS A 107 -25.45 2.81 26.40
C LYS A 107 -24.37 3.64 25.71
N LEU A 108 -23.59 3.02 24.83
CA LEU A 108 -22.60 3.72 24.01
C LEU A 108 -23.25 4.69 23.02
N SER A 109 -24.37 4.33 22.39
CA SER A 109 -25.10 5.23 21.49
C SER A 109 -25.69 6.42 22.25
N GLN A 110 -26.28 6.20 23.43
CA GLN A 110 -26.79 7.28 24.28
C GLN A 110 -25.70 8.30 24.66
N VAL A 111 -24.48 7.82 24.94
CA VAL A 111 -23.32 8.69 25.18
C VAL A 111 -22.83 9.34 23.88
N SER A 112 -22.82 8.60 22.77
CA SER A 112 -22.41 9.07 21.45
C SER A 112 -23.32 10.16 20.89
N ASP A 113 -24.63 10.12 21.15
CA ASP A 113 -25.61 11.13 20.70
C ASP A 113 -25.36 12.50 21.36
N SER A 114 -24.67 12.52 22.50
CA SER A 114 -24.24 13.76 23.16
C SER A 114 -22.92 14.30 22.59
N VAL A 115 -22.23 13.56 21.72
CA VAL A 115 -20.96 13.94 21.10
C VAL A 115 -21.21 14.61 19.75
N THR A 116 -21.11 15.93 19.73
CA THR A 116 -21.17 16.72 18.48
C THR A 116 -19.84 16.63 17.73
N GLY A 117 -19.88 16.57 16.39
CA GLY A 117 -18.68 16.60 15.53
C GLY A 117 -18.24 15.24 14.96
N GLN A 118 -19.04 14.19 15.12
CA GLN A 118 -18.81 12.93 14.43
C GLN A 118 -19.14 13.06 12.94
N THR A 119 -18.16 12.80 12.07
CA THR A 119 -18.34 12.80 10.62
C THR A 119 -18.58 11.38 10.14
N VAL A 120 -19.83 11.05 9.83
CA VAL A 120 -20.19 9.78 9.17
C VAL A 120 -20.40 10.08 7.69
N VAL A 121 -19.56 9.50 6.84
CA VAL A 121 -19.74 9.58 5.38
C VAL A 121 -20.81 8.58 4.98
N ASP A 122 -21.80 9.01 4.19
CA ASP A 122 -22.79 8.11 3.60
C ASP A 122 -22.09 7.16 2.60
N PRO A 123 -22.07 5.84 2.84
CA PRO A 123 -21.43 4.89 1.93
C PRO A 123 -22.00 4.96 0.51
N LYS A 124 -23.30 5.25 0.36
CA LYS A 124 -23.95 5.33 -0.95
C LYS A 124 -23.59 6.62 -1.67
N GLY A 125 -23.61 7.75 -0.97
CA GLY A 125 -23.13 9.03 -1.49
C GLY A 125 -21.67 8.98 -1.93
N TYR A 126 -20.79 8.38 -1.11
CA TYR A 126 -19.37 8.22 -1.43
C TYR A 126 -19.15 7.38 -2.69
N LEU A 127 -19.88 6.26 -2.83
CA LEU A 127 -19.80 5.43 -4.04
C LEU A 127 -20.31 6.16 -5.29
N THR A 128 -21.36 6.97 -5.15
CA THR A 128 -21.91 7.76 -6.27
C THR A 128 -20.92 8.83 -6.74
N ASP A 129 -20.29 9.52 -5.80
CA ASP A 129 -19.26 10.52 -6.10
C ASP A 129 -18.04 9.88 -6.79
N LEU A 130 -17.55 8.74 -6.25
CA LEU A 130 -16.48 7.98 -6.88
C LEU A 130 -16.82 7.51 -8.29
N GLN A 131 -18.06 7.10 -8.54
CA GLN A 131 -18.52 6.72 -9.88
C GLN A 131 -18.56 7.93 -10.83
N SER A 132 -18.88 9.13 -10.32
CA SER A 132 -18.88 10.36 -11.11
C SER A 132 -17.46 10.82 -11.51
N MET A 133 -16.44 10.46 -10.72
CA MET A 133 -15.04 10.79 -10.99
C MET A 133 -14.37 9.88 -12.03
N ILE A 134 -15.02 8.79 -12.46
CA ILE A 134 -14.43 7.88 -13.44
C ILE A 134 -14.39 8.58 -14.80
N PRO A 135 -13.21 8.76 -15.43
CA PRO A 135 -13.12 9.38 -16.73
C PRO A 135 -13.92 8.58 -17.76
N THR A 136 -14.87 9.22 -18.44
CA THR A 136 -15.72 8.59 -19.46
C THR A 136 -14.94 8.17 -20.71
N TYR A 137 -13.76 8.75 -20.91
CA TYR A 137 -12.79 8.45 -21.97
C TYR A 137 -11.56 7.73 -21.39
N GLY A 138 -11.79 6.57 -20.77
CA GLY A 138 -10.71 5.64 -20.40
C GLY A 138 -10.39 4.72 -21.57
N GLY A 139 -9.46 5.10 -22.44
CA GLY A 139 -8.85 4.15 -23.38
C GLY A 139 -8.01 3.10 -22.64
N ASP A 140 -7.61 2.03 -23.32
CA ASP A 140 -6.76 1.00 -22.73
C ASP A 140 -5.51 1.62 -22.09
N ILE A 141 -5.38 1.50 -20.76
CA ILE A 141 -4.27 2.10 -20.01
C ILE A 141 -2.90 1.65 -20.55
N ASN A 142 -2.85 0.42 -21.08
CA ASN A 142 -1.66 -0.13 -21.71
C ASN A 142 -1.32 0.61 -23.01
N ASP A 143 -2.31 0.93 -23.83
CA ASP A 143 -2.11 1.66 -25.07
C ASP A 143 -1.84 3.13 -24.82
N ILE A 144 -2.43 3.74 -23.78
CA ILE A 144 -2.06 5.09 -23.31
C ILE A 144 -0.58 5.12 -22.87
N LYS A 145 -0.12 4.10 -22.13
CA LYS A 145 1.29 3.97 -21.74
C LYS A 145 2.19 3.81 -22.96
N LYS A 146 1.83 2.95 -23.92
CA LYS A 146 2.58 2.78 -25.18
C LYS A 146 2.61 4.08 -25.99
N ALA A 147 1.47 4.75 -26.16
CA ALA A 147 1.38 6.01 -26.89
C ALA A 147 2.26 7.09 -26.26
N ARG A 148 2.27 7.19 -24.92
CA ARG A 148 3.16 8.13 -24.20
C ARG A 148 4.63 7.80 -24.43
N LEU A 149 5.02 6.53 -24.40
CA LEU A 149 6.39 6.09 -24.67
C LEU A 149 6.80 6.38 -26.13
N LEU A 150 5.92 6.09 -27.08
CA LEU A 150 6.13 6.39 -28.50
C LEU A 150 6.23 7.89 -28.76
N LEU A 151 5.39 8.71 -28.10
CA LEU A 151 5.47 10.16 -28.20
C LEU A 151 6.80 10.68 -27.63
N LYS A 152 7.28 10.10 -26.51
CA LYS A 152 8.60 10.43 -25.94
C LYS A 152 9.73 10.15 -26.93
N SER A 153 9.73 8.97 -27.57
CA SER A 153 10.76 8.59 -28.54
C SER A 153 10.68 9.42 -29.84
N ALA A 154 9.47 9.72 -30.31
CA ALA A 154 9.25 10.59 -31.46
C ALA A 154 9.74 12.02 -31.19
N LYS A 155 9.40 12.60 -30.03
CA LYS A 155 9.90 13.93 -29.61
C LYS A 155 11.43 13.94 -29.58
N ARG A 156 12.07 12.93 -28.97
CA ARG A 156 13.53 12.80 -28.93
C ARG A 156 14.16 12.85 -30.33
N ARG A 157 13.57 12.15 -31.31
CA ARG A 157 14.05 12.18 -32.70
C ARG A 157 13.92 13.56 -33.33
N VAL A 158 12.80 14.25 -33.11
CA VAL A 158 12.58 15.60 -33.63
C VAL A 158 13.59 16.58 -33.04
N TYR A 159 13.81 16.56 -31.72
CA TYR A 159 14.79 17.42 -31.09
C TYR A 159 16.22 17.12 -31.54
N ARG A 160 16.60 15.84 -31.69
CA ARG A 160 17.92 15.48 -32.21
C ARG A 160 18.16 16.03 -33.61
N LYS A 161 17.17 15.90 -34.51
CA LYS A 161 17.24 16.46 -35.86
C LYS A 161 17.23 17.99 -35.86
N ALA A 162 16.46 18.61 -34.95
CA ALA A 162 16.46 20.07 -34.81
C ALA A 162 17.83 20.60 -34.38
N LEU A 163 18.53 19.89 -33.48
CA LEU A 163 19.88 20.24 -33.02
C LEU A 163 20.94 20.07 -34.11
N GLU A 164 20.75 19.14 -35.06
CA GLU A 164 21.64 19.02 -36.24
C GLU A 164 21.55 20.25 -37.16
N HIS A 165 20.37 20.86 -37.26
CA HIS A 165 20.16 22.04 -38.10
C HIS A 165 20.43 23.37 -37.37
N ILE A 166 20.12 23.45 -36.07
CA ILE A 166 20.24 24.67 -35.27
C ILE A 166 20.91 24.35 -33.92
N PRO A 167 22.26 24.29 -33.89
CA PRO A 167 23.00 23.96 -32.66
C PRO A 167 23.07 25.12 -31.66
N ASN A 168 22.78 26.36 -32.08
CA ASN A 168 23.00 27.57 -31.27
C ASN A 168 21.80 27.96 -30.39
N SER A 169 20.72 27.16 -30.37
CA SER A 169 19.49 27.49 -29.64
C SER A 169 19.43 26.83 -28.28
N VAL A 170 19.59 27.62 -27.22
CA VAL A 170 19.49 27.19 -25.81
C VAL A 170 18.13 26.53 -25.52
N ARG A 171 17.04 27.06 -26.10
CA ARG A 171 15.68 26.53 -25.85
C ARG A 171 15.52 25.09 -26.36
N LEU A 172 16.16 24.75 -27.48
CA LEU A 172 16.13 23.40 -28.03
C LEU A 172 16.92 22.43 -27.15
N TRP A 173 18.09 22.86 -26.67
CA TRP A 173 18.89 22.06 -25.74
C TRP A 173 18.14 21.80 -24.43
N LYS A 174 17.51 22.82 -23.82
CA LYS A 174 16.70 22.65 -22.61
C LYS A 174 15.56 21.63 -22.79
N ALA A 175 14.79 21.78 -23.87
CA ALA A 175 13.68 20.88 -24.16
C ALA A 175 14.15 19.44 -24.48
N ALA A 176 15.34 19.28 -25.06
CA ALA A 176 15.93 17.97 -25.32
C ALA A 176 16.41 17.30 -24.03
N VAL A 177 16.99 18.05 -23.10
CA VAL A 177 17.45 17.57 -21.78
C VAL A 177 16.27 17.09 -20.92
N GLU A 178 15.14 17.81 -20.92
CA GLU A 178 13.95 17.46 -20.13
C GLU A 178 13.33 16.10 -20.54
N LEU A 179 13.55 15.68 -21.79
CA LEU A 179 13.04 14.41 -22.30
C LEU A 179 13.92 13.21 -21.94
N GLU A 180 15.10 13.44 -21.40
CA GLU A 180 16.17 12.47 -21.31
C GLU A 180 16.43 12.00 -19.87
N ASN A 181 17.03 10.82 -19.71
CA ASN A 181 17.43 10.31 -18.39
C ASN A 181 18.63 11.11 -17.85
N PRO A 182 18.88 11.14 -16.52
CA PRO A 182 19.96 11.95 -15.94
C PRO A 182 21.36 11.66 -16.54
N GLU A 183 21.69 10.40 -16.85
CA GLU A 183 22.98 10.04 -17.46
C GLU A 183 23.13 10.56 -18.90
N ASP A 184 22.10 10.35 -19.72
CA ASP A 184 22.08 10.78 -21.11
C ASP A 184 21.96 12.31 -21.22
N ALA A 185 21.23 12.94 -20.29
CA ALA A 185 21.10 14.38 -20.14
C ALA A 185 22.45 15.04 -19.85
N ARG A 186 23.33 14.40 -19.08
CA ARG A 186 24.69 14.88 -18.81
C ARG A 186 25.51 14.97 -20.08
N ILE A 187 25.50 13.90 -20.88
CA ILE A 187 26.23 13.85 -22.15
C ILE A 187 25.68 14.92 -23.11
N LEU A 188 24.36 15.07 -23.15
CA LEU A 188 23.69 16.07 -23.98
C LEU A 188 24.03 17.51 -23.54
N LEU A 189 24.05 17.78 -22.24
CA LEU A 189 24.42 19.08 -21.67
C LEU A 189 25.90 19.43 -21.92
N SER A 190 26.82 18.48 -21.79
CA SER A 190 28.24 18.70 -22.12
C SER A 190 28.41 19.18 -23.57
N ARG A 191 27.70 18.54 -24.51
CA ARG A 191 27.69 18.98 -25.91
C ARG A 191 26.98 20.32 -26.11
N ALA A 192 25.89 20.56 -25.39
CA ALA A 192 25.14 21.81 -25.47
C ALA A 192 26.01 23.01 -25.08
N VAL A 193 26.82 22.84 -24.05
CA VAL A 193 27.73 23.85 -23.52
C VAL A 193 28.86 24.19 -24.50
N GLU A 194 29.36 23.22 -25.26
CA GLU A 194 30.33 23.47 -26.33
C GLU A 194 29.72 24.25 -27.50
N CYS A 195 28.45 24.00 -27.83
CA CYS A 195 27.75 24.70 -28.92
C CYS A 195 27.21 26.08 -28.51
N CYS A 196 26.87 26.28 -27.24
CA CYS A 196 26.25 27.50 -26.70
C CYS A 196 27.01 28.00 -25.46
N PRO A 197 28.24 28.52 -25.61
CA PRO A 197 29.06 28.94 -24.48
C PRO A 197 28.54 30.19 -23.77
N THR A 198 27.66 30.96 -24.41
CA THR A 198 27.10 32.23 -23.90
C THR A 198 26.00 32.06 -22.84
N SER A 199 25.49 30.84 -22.65
CA SER A 199 24.30 30.59 -21.83
C SER A 199 24.65 30.04 -20.45
N VAL A 200 24.58 30.89 -19.42
CA VAL A 200 24.82 30.53 -18.01
C VAL A 200 23.90 29.40 -17.52
N GLU A 201 22.65 29.38 -17.96
CA GLU A 201 21.64 28.41 -17.50
C GLU A 201 21.98 26.95 -17.84
N LEU A 202 22.69 26.71 -18.96
CA LEU A 202 23.10 25.36 -19.37
C LEU A 202 24.25 24.85 -18.50
N TRP A 203 25.20 25.73 -18.16
CA TRP A 203 26.30 25.44 -17.24
C TRP A 203 25.78 25.10 -15.84
N LEU A 204 24.78 25.84 -15.36
CA LEU A 204 24.14 25.57 -14.06
C LEU A 204 23.36 24.26 -14.06
N ALA A 205 22.61 23.98 -15.13
CA ALA A 205 21.90 22.70 -15.27
C ALA A 205 22.88 21.51 -15.25
N LEU A 206 24.05 21.65 -15.89
CA LEU A 206 25.11 20.65 -15.87
C LEU A 206 25.68 20.47 -14.46
N ALA A 207 26.04 21.55 -13.77
CA ALA A 207 26.54 21.50 -12.40
C ALA A 207 25.54 20.85 -11.42
N ARG A 208 24.25 21.19 -11.54
CA ARG A 208 23.18 20.57 -10.73
C ARG A 208 23.06 19.08 -10.96
N LEU A 209 23.17 18.63 -12.21
CA LEU A 209 23.09 17.22 -12.56
C LEU A 209 24.28 16.41 -12.00
N GLU A 210 25.49 16.97 -12.03
CA GLU A 210 26.70 16.36 -11.46
C GLU A 210 26.62 16.20 -9.92
N THR A 211 25.93 17.12 -9.24
CA THR A 211 25.69 17.00 -7.79
C THR A 211 24.56 16.04 -7.45
N SER A 212 23.52 15.97 -8.28
CA SER A 212 22.32 15.15 -8.05
C SER A 212 22.55 13.66 -8.33
N SER A 213 23.56 13.32 -9.13
CA SER A 213 23.89 11.92 -9.44
C SER A 213 24.53 11.15 -8.27
N CYS A 214 24.83 11.80 -7.15
CA CYS A 214 25.55 11.22 -6.01
C CYS A 214 24.65 11.02 -4.78
N ASN A 215 24.20 9.80 -4.54
CA ASN A 215 23.48 9.42 -3.31
C ASN A 215 24.41 9.13 -2.11
N ASN A 216 25.74 9.16 -2.29
CA ASN A 216 26.72 8.81 -1.27
C ASN A 216 27.71 9.95 -1.00
N LEU A 217 27.91 10.27 0.29
CA LEU A 217 28.76 11.35 0.81
C LEU A 217 30.21 11.34 0.26
N VAL A 218 30.79 10.16 0.06
CA VAL A 218 32.16 10.00 -0.46
C VAL A 218 32.27 10.44 -1.93
N MET A 219 31.21 10.26 -2.74
CA MET A 219 31.20 10.74 -4.13
C MET A 219 30.92 12.24 -4.23
N ILE A 220 30.19 12.82 -3.27
CA ILE A 220 29.93 14.26 -3.23
C ILE A 220 31.26 15.04 -3.11
N LEU A 221 32.17 14.59 -2.24
CA LEU A 221 33.50 15.20 -2.06
C LEU A 221 34.44 15.03 -3.27
N GLY A 222 34.26 13.99 -4.08
CA GLY A 222 35.00 13.82 -5.34
C GLY A 222 34.44 14.70 -6.47
N ASN A 223 33.13 14.95 -6.45
CA ASN A 223 32.43 15.73 -7.47
C ASN A 223 32.45 17.24 -7.21
N THR A 224 32.72 17.72 -6.00
CA THR A 224 32.93 19.16 -5.73
C THR A 224 34.02 19.74 -6.62
N HIS A 225 35.13 19.03 -6.79
CA HIS A 225 36.23 19.43 -7.67
C HIS A 225 35.85 19.37 -9.17
N MET A 226 34.89 18.52 -9.55
CA MET A 226 34.36 18.52 -10.92
C MET A 226 33.44 19.72 -11.16
N VAL A 227 32.58 20.04 -10.19
CA VAL A 227 31.73 21.24 -10.21
C VAL A 227 32.57 22.51 -10.28
N GLU A 228 33.63 22.61 -9.50
CA GLU A 228 34.59 23.71 -9.54
C GLU A 228 35.24 23.87 -10.92
N LYS A 229 35.74 22.77 -11.50
CA LYS A 229 36.26 22.78 -12.89
C LYS A 229 35.22 23.19 -13.93
N ILE A 230 33.96 22.83 -13.74
CA ILE A 230 32.87 23.21 -14.64
C ILE A 230 32.60 24.71 -14.53
N ILE A 231 32.58 25.26 -13.31
CA ILE A 231 32.39 26.69 -13.05
C ILE A 231 33.56 27.51 -13.61
N ASP A 232 34.81 27.07 -13.40
CA ASP A 232 36.00 27.73 -13.96
C ASP A 232 35.98 27.76 -15.49
N ARG A 233 35.60 26.64 -16.11
CA ARG A 233 35.40 26.56 -17.56
C ARG A 233 34.27 27.48 -18.04
N ALA A 234 33.18 27.55 -17.29
CA ALA A 234 32.07 28.44 -17.59
C ALA A 234 32.51 29.92 -17.54
N ILE A 235 33.22 30.35 -16.49
CA ILE A 235 33.70 31.72 -16.34
C ILE A 235 34.69 32.08 -17.45
N THR A 236 35.63 31.18 -17.74
CA THR A 236 36.61 31.37 -18.84
C THR A 236 35.91 31.49 -20.19
N SER A 237 34.92 30.64 -20.46
CA SER A 237 34.17 30.62 -21.72
C SER A 237 33.23 31.81 -21.87
N LEU A 238 32.56 32.24 -20.80
CA LEU A 238 31.66 33.40 -20.79
C LEU A 238 32.43 34.71 -20.94
N SER A 239 33.56 34.84 -20.25
CA SER A 239 34.48 35.98 -20.37
C SER A 239 35.06 36.10 -21.78
N ALA A 240 35.47 34.97 -22.38
CA ALA A 240 35.97 34.94 -23.76
C ALA A 240 34.93 35.36 -24.81
N ASN A 241 33.64 35.17 -24.53
CA ASN A 241 32.54 35.57 -25.42
C ASN A 241 31.95 36.95 -25.10
N GLY A 242 32.55 37.71 -24.18
CA GLY A 242 32.14 39.09 -23.86
C GLY A 242 30.79 39.21 -23.14
N VAL A 243 30.33 38.16 -22.47
CA VAL A 243 29.12 38.21 -21.64
C VAL A 243 29.50 38.75 -20.26
N GLU A 244 29.03 39.95 -19.92
CA GLU A 244 29.23 40.53 -18.59
C GLU A 244 28.54 39.67 -17.53
N ILE A 245 29.35 39.03 -16.68
CA ILE A 245 28.91 38.23 -15.53
C ILE A 245 28.42 39.21 -14.45
N ASN A 246 27.11 39.48 -14.45
CA ASN A 246 26.50 40.34 -13.46
C ASN A 246 26.53 39.66 -12.08
N ARG A 247 27.33 40.20 -11.16
CA ARG A 247 27.55 39.64 -9.80
C ARG A 247 26.24 39.37 -9.06
N GLU A 248 25.27 40.27 -9.16
CA GLU A 248 23.96 40.14 -8.51
C GLU A 248 23.11 39.01 -9.08
N HIS A 249 23.17 38.80 -10.40
CA HIS A 249 22.45 37.73 -11.07
C HIS A 249 23.04 36.36 -10.69
N TRP A 250 24.36 36.26 -10.66
CA TRP A 250 25.06 35.06 -10.20
C TRP A 250 24.77 34.74 -8.72
N PHE A 251 24.71 35.76 -7.87
CA PHE A 251 24.38 35.60 -6.45
C PHE A 251 22.93 35.15 -6.22
N LYS A 252 21.99 35.70 -6.99
CA LYS A 252 20.57 35.29 -6.94
C LYS A 252 20.38 33.84 -7.35
N GLU A 253 21.09 33.41 -8.39
CA GLU A 253 21.05 32.04 -8.91
C GLU A 253 21.76 31.04 -7.99
N ALA A 254 22.79 31.49 -7.27
CA ALA A 254 23.43 30.75 -6.18
C ALA A 254 22.44 30.49 -5.03
N MET A 255 21.73 31.53 -4.56
CA MET A 255 20.72 31.41 -3.51
C MET A 255 19.56 30.48 -3.89
N GLU A 256 19.13 30.50 -5.15
CA GLU A 256 18.10 29.59 -5.66
C GLU A 256 18.60 28.14 -5.72
N SER A 257 19.88 27.94 -6.05
CA SER A 257 20.54 26.64 -6.03
C SER A 257 20.70 26.10 -4.59
N GLU A 258 21.00 26.96 -3.61
CA GLU A 258 21.06 26.61 -2.18
C GLU A 258 19.69 26.15 -1.66
N LYS A 259 18.62 26.88 -2.01
CA LYS A 259 17.25 26.52 -1.64
C LYS A 259 16.80 25.18 -2.24
N SER A 260 17.39 24.79 -3.36
CA SER A 260 17.18 23.47 -4.00
C SER A 260 18.06 22.34 -3.44
N GLY A 261 18.87 22.62 -2.40
CA GLY A 261 19.74 21.63 -1.74
C GLY A 261 21.15 21.48 -2.34
N GLY A 262 21.52 22.34 -3.30
CA GLY A 262 22.79 22.31 -4.02
C GLY A 262 23.94 23.05 -3.33
N VAL A 263 24.16 22.85 -2.02
CA VAL A 263 25.12 23.61 -1.19
C VAL A 263 26.54 23.61 -1.78
N ALA A 264 26.96 22.49 -2.40
CA ALA A 264 28.27 22.35 -3.03
C ALA A 264 28.50 23.28 -4.24
N THR A 265 27.44 23.69 -4.94
CA THR A 265 27.55 24.65 -6.07
C THR A 265 27.70 26.09 -5.59
N CYS A 266 27.21 26.39 -4.37
CA CYS A 266 27.17 27.73 -3.80
C CYS A 266 28.47 28.10 -3.08
N GLN A 267 29.19 27.11 -2.53
CA GLN A 267 30.47 27.33 -1.83
C GLN A 267 31.64 27.68 -2.76
N VAL A 268 31.49 27.49 -4.07
CA VAL A 268 32.54 27.68 -5.07
C VAL A 268 32.42 29.01 -5.83
N GLN A 269 31.26 29.68 -5.74
CA GLN A 269 31.00 31.00 -6.36
C GLN A 269 31.44 32.15 -5.46
#